data_AF-A0A7W1QW82-F1
#
_entry.id   AF-A0A7W1QW82-F1
#
_cell.length_a   1.000
_cell.length_b   1.000
_cell.length_c   1.000
_cell.angle_alpha   90.00
_cell.angle_beta   90.00
_cell.angle_gamma   90.00
#
_symmetry.space_group_name_H-M   'P 1'
#
loop_
_entity.id
_entity.type
_entity.pdbx_description
1 polymer ?
#
loop_
_entity_poly.entity_id
_entity_poly.type
_entity_poly.pdbx_seq_one_letter_code
_entity_poly.pdbx_strand_id
1 'polypeptide(L)'
;LTYFFISHNLAVVDYIADKIAVMCRGRIVEIAPREVLFRNPVHPYTLGLLAAVPYPDLKRKLDLAAVLDGAARSPEEWRAPFCWTPTSAGELVDIGEGHCVRMQTGAAPERLVA
;
A
#
# COMPACT_ATOMS: atom_id res chain seq x y z
N LEU A 1 -7.75 -21.43 -14.57
CA LEU A 1 -8.69 -21.17 -13.46
C LEU A 1 -8.35 -19.79 -12.88
N THR A 2 -9.32 -19.07 -12.32
CA THR A 2 -9.11 -17.74 -11.73
C THR A 2 -9.65 -17.76 -10.30
N TYR A 3 -8.88 -17.25 -9.35
CA TYR A 3 -9.22 -17.20 -7.93
C TYR A 3 -9.19 -15.76 -7.43
N PHE A 4 -10.09 -15.43 -6.50
CA PHE A 4 -10.09 -14.17 -5.79
C PHE A 4 -10.09 -14.46 -4.29
N PHE A 5 -9.10 -13.94 -3.58
CA PHE A 5 -8.85 -14.23 -2.18
C PHE A 5 -8.72 -12.94 -1.38
N ILE A 6 -9.33 -12.90 -0.20
CA ILE A 6 -9.32 -11.74 0.71
C ILE A 6 -8.73 -12.19 2.04
N SER A 7 -7.71 -11.49 2.51
CA SER A 7 -7.05 -11.75 3.79
C SER A 7 -6.49 -10.47 4.38
N HIS A 8 -6.33 -10.44 5.70
CA HIS A 8 -5.63 -9.39 6.43
C HIS A 8 -4.15 -9.75 6.68
N ASN A 9 -3.73 -10.96 6.32
CA ASN A 9 -2.36 -11.44 6.52
C ASN A 9 -1.58 -11.37 5.20
N LEU A 10 -0.68 -10.39 5.11
CA LEU A 10 0.17 -10.16 3.94
C LEU A 10 1.09 -11.34 3.61
N ALA A 11 1.58 -12.10 4.60
CA ALA A 11 2.43 -13.27 4.34
C ALA A 11 1.68 -14.40 3.61
N VAL A 12 0.39 -14.58 3.91
CA VAL A 12 -0.44 -15.56 3.21
C VAL A 12 -0.75 -15.08 1.80
N VAL A 13 -1.03 -13.79 1.63
CA VAL A 13 -1.34 -13.21 0.32
C VAL A 13 -0.12 -13.27 -0.60
N ASP A 14 1.08 -12.98 -0.10
CA ASP A 14 2.34 -13.08 -0.86
C ASP A 14 2.57 -14.48 -1.46
N TYR A 15 2.21 -15.52 -0.70
CA TYR A 15 2.39 -16.90 -1.12
C TYR A 15 1.40 -17.36 -2.21
N ILE A 16 0.18 -16.80 -2.22
CA ILE A 16 -0.94 -17.34 -3.02
C ILE A 16 -1.26 -16.47 -4.25
N ALA A 17 -1.07 -15.15 -4.18
CA ALA A 17 -1.62 -14.22 -5.15
C ALA A 17 -0.59 -13.75 -6.19
N ASP A 18 -0.96 -13.76 -7.47
CA ASP A 18 -0.14 -13.16 -8.54
C ASP A 18 -0.20 -11.62 -8.51
N LYS A 19 -1.37 -11.07 -8.16
CA LYS A 19 -1.65 -9.63 -8.07
C LYS A 19 -2.35 -9.33 -6.76
N ILE A 20 -1.93 -8.24 -6.12
CA ILE A 20 -2.41 -7.86 -4.79
C ILE A 20 -3.06 -6.48 -4.88
N ALA A 21 -4.26 -6.37 -4.31
CA ALA A 21 -4.94 -5.09 -4.10
C ALA A 21 -5.05 -4.82 -2.60
N VAL A 22 -4.50 -3.70 -2.15
CA VAL A 22 -4.56 -3.23 -0.76
C VAL A 22 -5.72 -2.27 -0.62
N MET A 23 -6.54 -2.47 0.41
CA MET A 23 -7.72 -1.64 0.66
C MET A 23 -7.65 -0.97 2.03
N CYS A 24 -8.13 0.28 2.10
CA CYS A 24 -8.37 1.02 3.32
C CYS A 24 -9.76 1.64 3.27
N ARG A 25 -10.55 1.53 4.36
CA ARG A 25 -11.92 2.05 4.49
C ARG A 25 -12.80 1.83 3.23
N GLY A 26 -12.76 0.60 2.69
CA GLY A 26 -13.58 0.21 1.53
C GLY A 26 -13.09 0.72 0.17
N ARG A 27 -11.93 1.38 0.09
CA ARG A 27 -11.33 1.82 -1.18
C ARG A 27 -10.00 1.13 -1.42
N ILE A 28 -9.74 0.77 -2.67
CA ILE A 28 -8.43 0.26 -3.08
C ILE A 28 -7.45 1.42 -3.09
N VAL A 29 -6.40 1.31 -2.29
CA VAL A 29 -5.35 2.33 -2.16
C VAL A 29 -4.11 2.01 -2.99
N GLU A 30 -3.89 0.73 -3.30
CA GLU A 30 -2.74 0.29 -4.08
C GLU A 30 -3.00 -1.07 -4.73
N ILE A 31 -2.58 -1.27 -5.97
CA ILE A 31 -2.67 -2.54 -6.70
C ILE A 31 -1.38 -2.74 -7.46
N ALA A 32 -0.73 -3.90 -7.34
CA ALA A 32 0.43 -4.23 -8.16
C ALA A 32 0.59 -5.75 -8.30
N PRO A 33 1.41 -6.23 -9.26
CA PRO A 33 1.94 -7.59 -9.18
C PRO A 33 2.61 -7.82 -7.82
N ARG A 34 2.52 -9.02 -7.26
CA ARG A 34 3.01 -9.30 -5.90
C ARG A 34 4.46 -8.81 -5.70
N GLU A 35 5.34 -9.09 -6.66
CA GLU A 35 6.77 -8.78 -6.57
C GLU A 35 7.02 -7.28 -6.51
N VAL A 36 6.26 -6.50 -7.29
CA VAL A 36 6.36 -5.05 -7.32
C VAL A 36 5.84 -4.45 -6.02
N LEU A 37 4.69 -4.93 -5.52
CA LEU A 37 4.10 -4.41 -4.28
C LEU A 37 5.04 -4.57 -3.08
N PHE A 38 5.68 -5.74 -2.94
CA PHE A 38 6.58 -6.02 -1.82
C PHE A 38 7.96 -5.36 -1.99
N ARG A 39 8.44 -5.19 -3.22
CA ARG A 39 9.73 -4.56 -3.52
C ARG A 39 9.68 -3.03 -3.38
N ASN A 40 8.63 -2.41 -3.91
CA ASN A 40 8.48 -0.95 -3.95
C ASN A 40 7.06 -0.53 -3.55
N PRO A 41 6.62 -0.75 -2.30
CA PRO A 41 5.34 -0.23 -1.83
C PRO A 41 5.38 1.30 -1.76
N VAL A 42 4.38 1.97 -2.34
CA VAL A 42 4.37 3.44 -2.45
C VAL A 42 3.36 4.08 -1.52
N HIS A 43 2.19 3.49 -1.33
CA HIS A 43 1.16 4.12 -0.50
C HIS A 43 1.55 4.01 1.00
N PRO A 44 1.44 5.10 1.79
CA PRO A 44 1.86 5.11 3.21
C PRO A 44 1.14 4.04 4.04
N TYR A 45 -0.13 3.78 3.73
CA TYR A 45 -0.88 2.68 4.32
C TYR A 45 -0.23 1.31 4.07
N THR A 46 0.12 0.98 2.83
CA THR A 46 0.76 -0.29 2.46
C THR A 46 2.14 -0.42 3.09
N LEU A 47 2.93 0.66 3.07
CA LEU A 47 4.21 0.76 3.76
C LEU A 47 4.08 0.42 5.25
N GLY A 48 3.10 1.02 5.93
CA GLY A 48 2.83 0.75 7.34
C GLY A 48 2.37 -0.68 7.61
N LEU A 49 1.56 -1.27 6.72
CA LEU A 49 1.14 -2.66 6.84
C LEU A 49 2.32 -3.63 6.70
N LEU A 50 3.19 -3.40 5.72
CA LEU A 50 4.39 -4.22 5.50
C LEU A 50 5.39 -4.07 6.66
N ALA A 51 5.56 -2.85 7.19
CA ALA A 51 6.38 -2.60 8.37
C ALA A 51 5.85 -3.32 9.62
N ALA A 52 4.54 -3.59 9.70
CA ALA A 52 3.90 -4.30 10.80
C ALA A 52 4.06 -5.83 10.72
N VAL A 53 4.52 -6.38 9.58
CA VAL A 53 4.70 -7.84 9.43
C VAL A 53 5.96 -8.28 10.20
N PRO A 54 5.81 -9.15 11.23
CA PRO A 54 6.96 -9.62 11.99
C PRO A 54 7.78 -10.61 11.16
N TYR A 55 9.10 -10.44 11.16
CA TYR A 55 10.02 -11.38 10.56
C TYR A 55 10.56 -12.35 11.62
N PRO A 56 10.81 -13.62 11.27
CA PRO A 56 11.38 -14.61 12.18
C PRO A 56 12.88 -14.39 12.48
N ASP A 57 13.39 -13.16 12.27
CA ASP A 57 14.74 -12.76 12.61
C ASP A 57 14.72 -11.87 13.87
N LEU A 58 15.24 -12.41 14.99
CA LEU A 58 15.32 -11.72 16.28
C LEU A 58 16.17 -10.44 16.23
N LYS A 59 17.04 -10.28 15.22
CA LYS A 59 17.86 -9.07 15.05
C LYS A 59 17.13 -7.96 14.32
N ARG A 60 16.06 -8.29 13.59
CA ARG A 60 15.23 -7.32 12.86
C ARG A 60 14.17 -6.76 13.80
N LYS A 61 14.46 -5.60 14.39
CA LYS A 61 13.48 -4.87 15.21
C LYS A 61 12.32 -4.40 14.33
N LEU A 62 11.11 -4.46 14.89
CA LEU A 62 9.92 -3.91 14.26
C LEU A 62 10.07 -2.39 14.11
N ASP A 63 9.85 -1.87 12.90
CA ASP A 63 9.89 -0.43 12.64
C ASP A 63 8.55 0.20 13.02
N LEU A 64 8.39 0.46 14.32
CA LEU A 64 7.16 1.04 14.85
C LEU A 64 6.91 2.46 14.31
N ALA A 65 7.96 3.21 13.95
CA ALA A 65 7.81 4.54 13.38
C ALA A 65 7.14 4.47 12.00
N ALA A 66 7.59 3.55 11.13
CA ALA A 66 6.97 3.32 9.83
C ALA A 66 5.50 2.86 9.94
N VAL A 67 5.18 2.01 10.93
CA VAL A 67 3.79 1.59 11.20
C VAL A 67 2.92 2.78 11.60
N LEU A 68 3.43 3.64 12.50
CA LEU A 68 2.71 4.81 13.02
C LEU A 68 2.55 5.93 11.99
N ASP A 69 3.47 6.06 11.04
CA ASP A 69 3.39 7.05 9.97
C ASP A 69 2.44 6.64 8.84
N GLY A 70 2.11 5.36 8.73
CA GLY A 70 1.29 4.79 7.67
C GLY A 70 -0.04 4.23 8.15
N ALA A 71 -0.04 2.94 8.47
CA ALA A 71 -1.25 2.14 8.72
C ALA A 71 -2.05 2.58 9.96
N ALA A 72 -1.40 3.19 10.94
CA ALA A 72 -2.06 3.66 12.16
C ALA A 72 -2.79 5.01 11.99
N ARG A 73 -2.55 5.74 10.91
CA ARG A 73 -3.16 7.05 10.67
C ARG A 73 -4.52 6.93 9.99
N SER A 74 -5.37 7.91 10.24
CA SER A 74 -6.59 8.05 9.45
C SER A 74 -6.25 8.53 8.03
N PRO A 75 -6.94 8.06 6.98
CA PRO A 75 -6.76 8.50 5.59
C PRO A 75 -6.67 10.02 5.36
N GLU A 76 -7.35 10.82 6.17
CA GLU A 76 -7.33 12.28 6.10
C GLU A 76 -5.99 12.87 6.57
N GLU A 77 -5.21 12.12 7.34
CA GLU A 77 -3.95 12.52 7.99
C GLU A 77 -2.69 12.01 7.25
N TRP A 78 -2.86 11.26 6.16
CA TRP A 78 -1.72 10.83 5.35
C TRP A 78 -1.02 12.03 4.72
N ARG A 79 0.28 11.89 4.40
CA ARG A 79 1.00 12.95 3.72
C ARG A 79 0.51 13.07 2.28
N ALA A 80 0.49 14.30 1.75
CA ALA A 80 0.26 14.50 0.32
C ALA A 80 1.27 13.69 -0.51
N PRO A 81 0.87 13.11 -1.65
CA PRO A 81 -0.42 13.27 -2.31
C PRO A 81 -1.51 12.25 -1.90
N PHE A 82 -1.33 11.52 -0.79
CA PHE A 82 -2.21 10.38 -0.42
C PHE A 82 -3.38 10.75 0.50
N CYS A 83 -3.33 11.90 1.18
CA CYS A 83 -4.41 12.35 2.08
C CYS A 83 -5.76 12.37 1.38
N TRP A 84 -6.81 11.91 2.07
CA TRP A 84 -8.18 12.08 1.61
C TRP A 84 -8.71 13.45 1.98
N THR A 85 -9.53 14.02 1.10
CA THR A 85 -10.28 15.25 1.35
C THR A 85 -11.76 14.91 1.55
N PRO A 86 -12.57 15.82 2.14
CA PRO A 86 -14.00 15.58 2.31
C PRO A 86 -14.75 15.28 1.01
N THR A 87 -14.22 15.73 -0.14
CA THR A 87 -14.84 15.60 -1.45
C THR A 87 -14.18 14.56 -2.34
N SER A 88 -12.95 14.12 -2.03
CA SER A 88 -12.20 13.18 -2.88
C SER A 88 -11.24 12.29 -2.09
N ALA A 89 -11.27 10.98 -2.36
CA ALA A 89 -10.23 10.05 -1.93
C ALA A 89 -9.15 9.84 -3.01
N GLY A 90 -9.06 10.75 -3.99
CA GLY A 90 -8.15 10.63 -5.12
C GLY A 90 -8.57 9.59 -6.15
N GLU A 91 -7.64 9.24 -7.04
CA GLU A 91 -7.81 8.32 -8.16
C GLU A 91 -6.67 7.29 -8.17
N LEU A 92 -6.92 6.11 -8.73
CA LEU A 92 -5.86 5.13 -8.97
C LEU A 92 -5.08 5.57 -10.20
N VAL A 93 -3.80 5.86 -10.01
CA VAL A 93 -2.88 6.26 -11.06
C VAL A 93 -1.85 5.17 -11.25
N ASP A 94 -1.66 4.73 -12.49
CA ASP A 94 -0.59 3.80 -12.86
C ASP A 94 0.76 4.52 -12.84
N ILE A 95 1.70 4.01 -12.03
CA ILE A 95 3.06 4.53 -11.90
C ILE A 95 4.09 3.67 -12.64
N GLY A 96 3.67 2.65 -13.37
CA GLY A 96 4.51 1.72 -14.13
C GLY A 96 4.46 0.28 -13.60
N GLU A 97 4.94 -0.68 -14.38
CA GLU A 97 4.97 -2.13 -14.05
C GLU A 97 3.59 -2.73 -13.66
N GLY A 98 2.48 -2.09 -14.03
CA GLY A 98 1.13 -2.49 -13.61
C GLY A 98 0.82 -2.17 -12.15
N HIS A 99 1.54 -1.20 -11.58
CA HIS A 99 1.40 -0.71 -10.22
C HIS A 99 0.54 0.55 -10.21
N CYS A 100 -0.68 0.42 -9.71
CA CYS A 100 -1.60 1.54 -9.54
C CYS A 100 -1.66 1.98 -8.08
N VAL A 101 -1.51 3.27 -7.82
CA VAL A 101 -1.53 3.86 -6.48
C VAL A 101 -2.61 4.94 -6.40
N ARG A 102 -3.37 4.95 -5.31
CA ARG A 102 -4.40 5.96 -5.08
C ARG A 102 -3.76 7.25 -4.57
N MET A 103 -3.93 8.34 -5.31
CA MET A 103 -3.44 9.66 -4.92
C MET A 103 -4.39 10.77 -5.39
N GLN A 104 -4.26 11.95 -4.79
CA GLN A 104 -5.06 13.13 -5.18
C GLN A 104 -4.81 13.49 -6.65
N THR A 105 -5.90 13.83 -7.36
CA THR A 105 -5.90 14.15 -8.79
C THR A 105 -4.94 15.31 -9.06
N GLY A 106 -4.04 15.15 -10.05
CA GLY A 106 -3.04 16.14 -10.42
C GLY A 106 -1.68 16.01 -9.71
N ALA A 107 -1.51 15.01 -8.83
CA ALA A 107 -0.19 14.65 -8.33
C ALA A 107 0.66 14.02 -9.45
N ALA A 108 1.83 14.59 -9.74
CA ALA A 108 2.73 14.08 -10.78
C ALA A 108 3.32 12.72 -10.34
N PRO A 109 3.07 11.61 -11.08
CA PRO A 109 3.55 10.28 -10.71
C PRO A 109 5.08 10.15 -10.75
N GLU A 110 5.75 11.02 -11.51
CA GLU A 110 7.19 11.01 -11.78
C GLU A 110 8.07 11.19 -10.53
N ARG A 111 7.51 11.64 -9.40
CA ARG A 111 8.24 11.81 -8.13
C ARG A 111 8.21 10.58 -7.21
N LEU A 112 7.48 9.53 -7.58
CA LEU A 112 7.26 8.35 -6.74
C LEU A 112 8.03 7.10 -7.21
N VAL A 113 8.67 7.18 -8.38
CA VAL A 113 9.50 6.12 -8.97
C VAL A 113 10.98 6.50 -8.73
N ALA A 114 11.50 6.22 -7.54
CA ALA A 114 12.92 6.44 -7.20
C ALA A 114 13.55 5.12 -6.74
#